data_AF-A0A485B1B1-F1
#
_entry.id   AF-A0A485B1B1-F1
#
_cell.length_a   1.000
_cell.length_b   1.000
_cell.length_c   1.000
_cell.angle_alpha   90.00
_cell.angle_beta   90.00
_cell.angle_gamma   90.00
#
_symmetry.space_group_name_H-M   'P 1'
#
loop_
_entity.id
_entity.type
_entity.pdbx_description
1 polymer ?
#
loop_
_entity_poly.entity_id
_entity_poly.type
_entity_poly.pdbx_seq_one_letter_code
_entity_poly.pdbx_strand_id
1 'polypeptide(L)'
;MKWDWIFFDADETLFTFDSFTGLQRMFLDYSVTFSAEDFQDYQAVNKPLWVDYQNGTITSLQLQHQRFNSWSERLRVPPGELNDAFMNAMAEICSPLPGRYRC
;
A
#
# COMPACT_ATOMS: atom_id res chain seq x y z
N MET A 1 -33.67 -13.48 -3.59
CA MET A 1 -32.77 -13.09 -2.49
C MET A 1 -31.81 -12.06 -3.06
N LYS A 2 -31.85 -10.82 -2.55
CA LYS A 2 -31.04 -9.69 -3.03
C LYS A 2 -29.81 -9.59 -2.12
N TRP A 3 -28.63 -9.64 -2.70
CA TRP A 3 -27.39 -9.28 -2.02
C TRP A 3 -27.24 -7.75 -2.15
N ASP A 4 -27.22 -7.04 -1.02
CA ASP A 4 -27.22 -5.55 -0.98
C ASP A 4 -25.82 -4.92 -0.89
N TRP A 5 -24.75 -5.71 -1.02
CA TRP A 5 -23.39 -5.17 -0.93
C TRP A 5 -22.47 -5.88 -1.92
N ILE A 6 -22.11 -5.18 -2.99
CA ILE A 6 -20.94 -5.51 -3.80
C ILE A 6 -19.78 -4.77 -3.13
N PHE A 7 -18.92 -5.51 -2.43
CA PHE A 7 -17.62 -4.99 -1.99
C PHE A 7 -16.74 -4.96 -3.24
N PHE A 8 -16.53 -3.79 -3.82
CA PHE A 8 -15.52 -3.61 -4.86
C PHE A 8 -14.16 -3.65 -4.18
N ASP A 9 -13.40 -4.70 -4.45
CA ASP A 9 -11.98 -4.73 -4.10
C ASP A 9 -11.28 -3.68 -4.96
N ALA A 10 -10.64 -2.70 -4.33
CA ALA A 10 -9.93 -1.63 -5.04
C ALA A 10 -8.68 -2.17 -5.75
N ASP A 11 -8.21 -3.35 -5.37
CA ASP A 11 -7.26 -4.13 -6.15
C ASP A 11 -8.00 -4.78 -7.34
N GLU A 12 -7.60 -4.36 -8.55
CA GLU A 12 -7.98 -4.90 -9.85
C GLU A 12 -9.38 -4.59 -10.42
N THR A 13 -10.18 -3.68 -9.85
CA THR A 13 -11.51 -3.34 -10.45
C THR A 13 -11.72 -1.90 -10.91
N LEU A 14 -11.01 -0.89 -10.38
CA LEU A 14 -11.21 0.52 -10.78
C LEU A 14 -9.94 1.35 -10.92
N PHE A 15 -8.82 0.89 -10.36
CA PHE A 15 -7.51 1.50 -10.51
C PHE A 15 -6.49 0.38 -10.58
N THR A 16 -5.51 0.47 -11.48
CA THR A 16 -4.28 -0.31 -11.34
C THR A 16 -3.44 0.38 -10.27
N PHE A 17 -3.68 0.06 -8.99
CA PHE A 17 -2.82 0.51 -7.92
C PHE A 17 -1.50 -0.24 -8.02
N ASP A 18 -0.58 0.30 -8.82
CA ASP A 18 0.78 -0.22 -8.90
C ASP A 18 1.53 0.11 -7.60
N SER A 19 1.29 -0.73 -6.58
CA SER A 19 1.94 -0.63 -5.28
C SER A 19 3.47 -0.70 -5.40
N PHE A 20 4.01 -1.37 -6.42
CA PHE A 20 5.43 -1.41 -6.66
C PHE A 20 5.95 -0.03 -7.08
N THR A 21 5.35 0.60 -8.08
CA THR A 21 5.71 1.97 -8.50
C THR A 21 5.51 2.98 -7.36
N GLY A 22 4.46 2.83 -6.55
CA GLY A 22 4.22 3.68 -5.38
C GLY A 22 5.31 3.56 -4.32
N LEU A 23 5.72 2.34 -4.00
CA LEU A 23 6.83 2.09 -3.08
C LEU A 23 8.15 2.62 -3.67
N GLN A 24 8.42 2.39 -4.96
CA GLN A 24 9.60 2.94 -5.62
C GLN A 24 9.65 4.46 -5.52
N ARG A 25 8.56 5.16 -5.86
CA ARG A 25 8.46 6.62 -5.77
C ARG A 25 8.70 7.11 -4.34
N MET A 26 8.08 6.46 -3.36
CA MET A 26 8.24 6.81 -1.94
C MET A 26 9.69 6.63 -1.47
N PHE A 27 10.30 5.48 -1.77
CA PHE A 27 11.64 5.16 -1.29
C PHE A 27 12.75 6.01 -1.93
N LEU A 28 12.50 6.61 -3.09
CA LEU A 28 13.41 7.60 -3.68
C LEU A 28 13.64 8.81 -2.76
N ASP A 29 12.62 9.26 -2.02
CA ASP A 29 12.76 10.38 -1.09
C ASP A 29 13.69 10.03 0.10
N TYR A 30 13.88 8.74 0.37
CA TYR A 30 14.83 8.20 1.35
C TYR A 30 16.18 7.82 0.73
N SER A 31 16.44 8.19 -0.53
CA SER A 31 17.64 7.78 -1.28
C SER A 31 17.80 6.25 -1.42
N VAL A 32 16.69 5.51 -1.38
CA VAL A 32 16.67 4.05 -1.56
C VAL A 32 16.19 3.71 -2.96
N THR A 33 16.98 2.91 -3.68
CA THR A 33 16.54 2.28 -4.91
C THR A 33 15.76 1.00 -4.57
N PHE A 34 14.43 1.12 -4.48
CA PHE A 34 13.58 -0.01 -4.15
C PHE A 34 13.51 -1.01 -5.31
N SER A 35 14.04 -2.21 -5.07
CA SER A 35 14.20 -3.26 -6.09
C SER A 35 13.02 -4.24 -6.11
N ALA A 36 13.01 -5.12 -7.11
CA ALA A 36 12.03 -6.20 -7.17
C ALA A 36 12.19 -7.21 -6.02
N GLU A 37 13.41 -7.40 -5.51
CA GLU A 37 13.69 -8.25 -4.35
C GLU A 37 13.12 -7.62 -3.07
N ASP A 38 13.34 -6.32 -2.87
CA ASP A 38 12.74 -5.57 -1.76
C ASP A 38 11.21 -5.62 -1.78
N PHE A 39 10.61 -5.61 -2.98
CA PHE A 39 9.18 -5.76 -3.13
C PHE A 39 8.67 -7.17 -2.80
N GLN A 40 9.44 -8.20 -3.12
CA GLN A 40 9.10 -9.58 -2.74
C GLN A 40 9.14 -9.74 -1.21
N ASP A 41 10.18 -9.22 -0.56
CA ASP A 41 10.30 -9.22 0.89
C ASP A 41 9.15 -8.46 1.56
N TYR A 42 8.82 -7.28 1.02
CA TYR A 42 7.68 -6.50 1.48
C TYR A 42 6.36 -7.27 1.31
N GLN A 43 6.14 -7.90 0.15
CA GLN A 43 4.91 -8.65 -0.13
C GLN A 43 4.76 -9.89 0.74
N ALA A 44 5.87 -10.54 1.12
CA ALA A 44 5.85 -11.68 2.03
C ALA A 44 5.29 -11.31 3.41
N VAL A 45 5.47 -10.06 3.84
CA VAL A 45 4.91 -9.51 5.09
C VAL A 45 3.53 -8.88 4.87
N ASN A 46 3.36 -8.07 3.83
CA ASN A 46 2.15 -7.31 3.58
C ASN A 46 0.94 -8.22 3.30
N LYS A 47 1.08 -9.27 2.47
CA LYS A 47 -0.03 -10.17 2.12
C LYS A 47 -0.70 -10.86 3.33
N PRO A 48 0.03 -11.55 4.21
CA PRO A 48 -0.59 -12.18 5.37
C PRO A 48 -1.21 -11.16 6.34
N LEU A 49 -0.64 -9.95 6.47
CA LEU A 49 -1.24 -8.90 7.30
C LEU A 49 -2.60 -8.44 6.76
N TRP A 50 -2.79 -8.39 5.44
CA TRP A 50 -4.10 -8.10 4.86
C TRP A 50 -5.13 -9.19 5.18
N VAL A 51 -4.72 -10.46 5.20
CA VAL A 51 -5.58 -11.57 5.64
C VAL A 51 -5.94 -11.42 7.12
N ASP A 52 -4.99 -11.11 7.98
CA ASP A 52 -5.24 -10.87 9.41
C ASP A 52 -6.18 -9.69 9.64
N TYR A 53 -6.05 -8.62 8.84
CA TYR A 53 -6.95 -7.47 8.90
C TYR A 53 -8.37 -7.85 8.47
N GLN A 54 -8.52 -8.58 7.36
CA GLN A 54 -9.82 -9.07 6.88
C GLN A 54 -10.50 -10.00 7.88
N ASN A 55 -9.71 -10.81 8.60
CA ASN A 55 -10.20 -11.68 9.67
C ASN A 55 -10.53 -10.93 10.97
N GLY A 56 -10.26 -9.62 11.05
CA GLY A 56 -10.44 -8.81 12.26
C GLY A 56 -9.42 -9.10 13.36
N THR A 57 -8.35 -9.85 13.06
CA THR A 57 -7.26 -10.18 13.99
C THR A 57 -6.43 -8.95 14.32
N ILE A 58 -6.23 -8.06 13.34
CA ILE A 58 -5.52 -6.79 13.51
C ILE A 58 -6.38 -5.61 13.04
N THR A 59 -6.10 -4.45 13.61
CA THR A 59 -6.70 -3.17 13.20
C THR A 59 -6.00 -2.60 11.96
N SER A 60 -6.66 -1.66 11.26
CA SER A 60 -6.06 -0.95 10.14
C SER A 60 -4.76 -0.23 10.54
N LEU A 61 -4.71 0.38 11.73
CA LEU A 61 -3.50 1.03 12.25
C LEU A 61 -2.34 0.03 12.44
N GLN A 62 -2.64 -1.16 12.96
CA GLN A 62 -1.65 -2.23 13.10
C GLN A 62 -1.14 -2.69 11.73
N LEU A 63 -2.01 -2.89 10.75
CA LEU A 63 -1.62 -3.22 9.37
C LEU A 63 -0.69 -2.15 8.78
N GLN A 64 -1.08 -0.88 8.88
CA GLN A 64 -0.31 0.26 8.37
C GLN A 64 1.09 0.33 8.97
N HIS A 65 1.23 0.06 10.27
CA HIS A 65 2.53 0.09 10.93
C HIS A 65 3.34 -1.18 10.64
N GLN A 66 2.75 -2.36 10.81
CA GLN A 66 3.46 -3.64 10.76
C GLN A 66 4.08 -3.91 9.39
N ARG A 67 3.39 -3.53 8.29
CA ARG A 67 3.91 -3.72 6.93
C ARG A 67 5.18 -2.91 6.63
N PHE A 68 5.43 -1.84 7.39
CA PHE A 68 6.61 -0.99 7.24
C PHE A 68 7.63 -1.14 8.37
N ASN A 69 7.42 -2.02 9.36
CA ASN A 69 8.31 -2.14 10.52
C ASN A 69 9.78 -2.40 10.13
N SER A 70 10.04 -3.33 9.22
CA SER A 70 11.40 -3.66 8.78
C SER A 70 12.10 -2.47 8.12
N TRP A 71 11.36 -1.69 7.32
CA TRP A 71 11.87 -0.47 6.69
C TRP A 71 12.02 0.69 7.66
N SER A 72 11.10 0.81 8.62
CA SER A 72 11.18 1.77 9.72
C SER A 72 12.48 1.59 10.52
N GLU A 73 12.84 0.35 10.85
CA GLU A 73 14.09 0.05 11.55
C GLU A 73 15.33 0.37 10.69
N ARG A 74 15.30 0.03 9.39
CA ARG A 74 16.41 0.29 8.46
C ARG A 74 16.65 1.78 8.23
N LEU A 75 15.57 2.56 8.08
CA LEU A 75 15.61 4.00 7.77
C LEU A 75 15.62 4.88 9.03
N ARG A 76 15.33 4.31 10.20
CA ARG A 76 15.13 5.02 11.48
C ARG A 76 14.01 6.07 11.39
N VAL A 77 12.92 5.71 10.72
CA VAL A 77 11.73 6.55 10.50
C VAL A 77 10.53 5.80 11.07
N PRO A 78 9.62 6.46 11.81
CA PRO A 78 8.42 5.80 12.33
C PRO A 78 7.61 5.12 11.21
N PRO A 79 7.05 3.93 11.45
CA PRO A 79 6.33 3.19 10.41
C PRO A 79 5.05 3.92 9.94
N GLY A 80 4.46 4.74 10.81
CA GLY A 80 3.34 5.63 10.44
C GLY A 80 3.75 6.68 9.40
N GLU A 81 4.94 7.28 9.54
CA GLU A 81 5.46 8.24 8.56
C GLU A 81 5.75 7.59 7.21
N LEU A 82 6.26 6.35 7.21
CA LEU A 82 6.42 5.57 5.97
C LEU A 82 5.07 5.25 5.33
N ASN A 83 4.06 4.92 6.12
CA ASN A 83 2.71 4.72 5.61
C ASN A 83 2.14 6.00 4.97
N ASP A 84 2.29 7.14 5.63
CA ASP A 84 1.82 8.43 5.12
C ASP A 84 2.56 8.82 3.83
N ALA A 85 3.88 8.62 3.79
CA ALA A 85 4.69 8.82 2.59
C ALA A 85 4.24 7.90 1.44
N PHE A 86 3.92 6.65 1.72
CA PHE A 86 3.37 5.73 0.73
C PHE A 86 2.03 6.22 0.19
N MET A 87 1.11 6.63 1.06
CA MET A 87 -0.21 7.14 0.64
C MET A 87 -0.09 8.41 -0.21
N ASN A 88 0.84 9.31 0.14
CA ASN A 88 1.14 10.51 -0.64
C ASN A 88 1.72 10.14 -2.01
N ALA A 89 2.69 9.22 -2.06
CA ALA A 89 3.25 8.73 -3.33
C ALA A 89 2.17 8.07 -4.20
N MET A 90 1.29 7.25 -3.61
CA MET A 90 0.16 6.64 -4.30
C MET A 90 -0.81 7.70 -4.85
N ALA A 91 -1.06 8.79 -4.12
CA ALA A 91 -1.87 9.90 -4.60
C ALA A 91 -1.20 10.67 -5.75
N GLU A 92 0.12 10.85 -5.73
CA GLU A 92 0.89 11.46 -6.82
C GLU A 92 0.85 10.62 -8.11
N ILE A 93 0.97 9.30 -7.99
CA ILE A 93 1.00 8.40 -9.16
C ILE A 93 -0.39 7.98 -9.65
N CYS A 94 -1.44 8.25 -8.88
CA CYS A 94 -2.82 7.93 -9.24
C CYS A 94 -3.28 8.79 -10.41
N SER A 95 -2.90 8.38 -11.62
CA SER A 95 -3.49 8.89 -12.85
C SER A 95 -4.91 8.32 -12.97
N PRO A 96 -5.95 9.15 -13.15
CA PRO A 96 -7.26 8.63 -13.47
C PRO A 96 -7.17 7.80 -14.75
N LEU A 97 -7.84 6.64 -14.77
CA LEU A 97 -7.98 5.85 -15.99
C LEU A 97 -8.45 6.75 -17.14
N PRO A 98 -7.91 6.62 -18.36
CA PRO A 98 -8.37 7.40 -19.50
C PRO A 98 -9.88 7.15 -19.69
N GLY A 99 -10.71 8.16 -19.40
CA GLY A 99 -12.16 8.10 -19.67
C GLY A 99 -13.13 8.39 -18.52
N ARG A 100 -12.70 8.71 -17.29
CA ARG A 100 -13.63 9.21 -16.25
C ARG A 100 -13.13 10.48 -15.59
N TYR A 101 -13.43 11.61 -16.20
CA TYR A 101 -13.36 12.92 -15.56
C TYR A 101 -14.63 13.14 -14.71
N ARG A 102 -14.47 13.39 -13.41
CA ARG A 102 -14.68 14.71 -12.81
C ARG A 102 -14.35 14.67 -11.32
N CYS A 103 -13.48 15.61 -10.93
CA CYS A 103 -13.24 16.02 -9.55
C CYS A 103 -14.48 16.67 -8.94
#